data_AF-A0A7X8UPL7-F1
#
_entry.id   AF-A0A7X8UPL7-F1
#
_cell.length_a   1.000
_cell.length_b   1.000
_cell.length_c   1.000
_cell.angle_alpha   90.00
_cell.angle_beta   90.00
_cell.angle_gamma   90.00
#
_symmetry.space_group_name_H-M   'P 1'
#
loop_
_entity.id
_entity.type
_entity.pdbx_description
1 polymer ?
#
loop_
_entity_poly.entity_id
_entity_poly.type
_entity_poly.pdbx_seq_one_letter_code
_entity_poly.pdbx_strand_id
1 'polypeptide(L)'
;SPGSCPCDPDDEGNPANCVTLSLTVGDPSSSNSERWNFEVFEEITGRDVVRHCDDGFGTPGSAEYALVKGKAYIFSLRWIGTNLDEGHDFDWQALINDSARAGAREGLYGTGAFIVEDSYGLLTEERHGNEFDITIGETGRIIVPKIESVELVGAPPDGLVVKKGNNVTMKANILPDSYVPPAEEPKWYYQRLKADGLWEAWTSFGTSASGKTYTHTTTQSGVFRIKAVLSAEGTVSCEKVYERTSDEANGYGMAGDPDAFGVADTQMQVNIRNAAKGFLGNSDYEVSDVVPAQYGFPEVAAGANKCNIFVAHRAAQAGATVPLIGGYLGGDPPSANQWAGQDDTHPIFPPGVQTDIDHWILIPNPTYPQPGFIVGHPNPAGSGHVGIVDYDGQGIATGSLAGKIHKKYPAFLDGTSGFRKYEP
;
A
#
# COMPACT_ATOMS: atom_id res chain seq x y z
N SER A 1 -35.49 -1.85 17.39
CA SER A 1 -34.87 -2.10 16.08
C SER A 1 -33.56 -2.83 16.36
N PRO A 2 -33.26 -3.98 15.73
CA PRO A 2 -31.91 -4.52 15.83
C PRO A 2 -30.92 -3.52 15.20
N GLY A 3 -29.69 -3.52 15.69
CA GLY A 3 -28.65 -2.51 15.44
C GLY A 3 -28.34 -2.25 13.97
N SER A 4 -27.63 -1.15 13.72
CA SER A 4 -27.27 -0.57 12.41
C SER A 4 -27.42 -1.55 11.26
N CYS A 5 -28.48 -1.35 10.47
CA CYS A 5 -28.68 -2.01 9.20
C CYS A 5 -27.37 -1.91 8.40
N PRO A 6 -26.89 -2.98 7.73
CA PRO A 6 -25.68 -2.97 6.88
C PRO A 6 -25.81 -2.10 5.60
N CYS A 7 -26.68 -1.09 5.69
CA CYS A 7 -26.99 -0.05 4.70
C CYS A 7 -27.17 1.32 5.38
N ASP A 8 -26.60 1.55 6.58
CA ASP A 8 -26.61 2.89 7.21
C ASP A 8 -25.67 3.79 6.38
N PRO A 9 -26.00 5.05 6.05
CA PRO A 9 -25.13 5.95 5.29
C PRO A 9 -23.65 5.96 5.72
N ASP A 10 -23.37 5.65 7.00
CA ASP A 10 -22.03 5.56 7.55
C ASP A 10 -21.20 4.34 7.09
N ASP A 11 -21.83 3.28 6.56
CA ASP A 11 -21.14 2.10 6.00
C ASP A 11 -20.98 2.17 4.47
N GLU A 12 -21.44 3.27 3.85
CA GLU A 12 -21.51 3.48 2.39
C GLU A 12 -22.30 2.39 1.64
N GLY A 13 -23.13 1.61 2.34
CA GLY A 13 -23.83 0.44 1.83
C GLY A 13 -22.93 -0.77 1.58
N ASN A 14 -21.70 -0.80 2.13
CA ASN A 14 -20.74 -1.86 1.88
C ASN A 14 -20.40 -2.64 3.17
N PRO A 15 -20.88 -3.89 3.31
CA PRO A 15 -20.56 -4.75 4.45
C PRO A 15 -19.05 -4.96 4.69
N ALA A 16 -18.20 -4.77 3.67
CA ALA A 16 -16.74 -4.82 3.83
C ALA A 16 -16.18 -3.69 4.73
N ASN A 17 -16.94 -2.62 4.93
CA ASN A 17 -16.60 -1.52 5.83
C ASN A 17 -16.96 -1.80 7.30
N CYS A 18 -17.59 -2.94 7.58
CA CYS A 18 -18.02 -3.31 8.92
C CYS A 18 -17.22 -4.50 9.47
N VAL A 19 -17.32 -4.69 10.78
CA VAL A 19 -16.87 -5.86 11.51
C VAL A 19 -18.05 -6.42 12.29
N THR A 20 -18.27 -7.73 12.17
CA THR A 20 -19.29 -8.43 12.94
C THR A 20 -18.74 -8.84 14.30
N LEU A 21 -19.57 -8.68 15.32
CA LEU A 21 -19.32 -9.17 16.67
C LEU A 21 -20.61 -9.74 17.28
N SER A 22 -20.48 -10.70 18.18
CA SER A 22 -21.54 -11.22 19.03
C SER A 22 -21.53 -10.49 20.38
N LEU A 23 -22.70 -10.07 20.85
CA LEU A 23 -22.91 -9.60 22.21
C LEU A 23 -23.75 -10.61 22.97
N THR A 24 -23.35 -10.91 24.19
CA THR A 24 -24.13 -11.72 25.14
C THR A 24 -24.43 -10.90 26.38
N VAL A 25 -25.66 -10.95 26.88
CA VAL A 25 -26.02 -10.33 28.16
C VAL A 25 -27.16 -11.06 28.85
N GLY A 26 -27.16 -11.10 30.18
CA GLY A 26 -28.25 -11.59 31.02
C GLY A 26 -27.73 -12.14 32.34
N ASP A 27 -28.54 -12.91 33.05
CA ASP A 27 -28.16 -13.50 34.34
C ASP A 27 -28.08 -15.04 34.24
N PRO A 28 -26.87 -15.65 34.30
CA PRO A 28 -26.69 -17.10 34.30
C PRO A 28 -26.66 -17.72 35.70
N SER A 29 -26.96 -16.95 36.76
CA SER A 29 -26.97 -17.41 38.14
C SER A 29 -28.02 -18.52 38.37
N SER A 30 -28.04 -19.08 39.57
CA SER A 30 -29.11 -20.02 39.93
C SER A 30 -30.45 -19.33 40.15
N SER A 31 -30.46 -18.05 40.55
CA SER A 31 -31.70 -17.28 40.77
C SER A 31 -32.36 -16.93 39.44
N ASN A 32 -31.58 -16.78 38.36
CA ASN A 32 -32.10 -16.55 37.01
C ASN A 32 -33.07 -15.35 36.99
N SER A 33 -32.74 -14.33 37.78
CA SER A 33 -33.68 -13.36 38.31
C SER A 33 -33.60 -12.02 37.61
N GLU A 34 -32.43 -11.70 37.06
CA GLU A 34 -32.15 -10.35 36.59
C GLU A 34 -32.25 -10.23 35.07
N ARG A 35 -32.62 -9.03 34.63
CA ARG A 35 -32.63 -8.66 33.23
C ARG A 35 -31.73 -7.49 32.94
N TRP A 36 -31.05 -7.57 31.80
CA TRP A 36 -30.01 -6.66 31.41
C TRP A 36 -30.09 -6.28 29.93
N ASN A 37 -29.80 -5.01 29.66
CA ASN A 37 -29.43 -4.55 28.34
C ASN A 37 -27.92 -4.39 28.24
N PHE A 38 -27.37 -4.78 27.09
CA PHE A 38 -26.05 -4.35 26.63
C PHE A 38 -26.27 -3.22 25.63
N GLU A 39 -25.92 -2.01 26.02
CA GLU A 39 -26.11 -0.79 25.23
C GLU A 39 -24.78 -0.35 24.64
N VAL A 40 -24.75 -0.07 23.32
CA VAL A 40 -23.57 0.40 22.59
C VAL A 40 -23.90 1.69 21.86
N PHE A 41 -23.07 2.70 22.07
CA PHE A 41 -23.20 4.05 21.53
C PHE A 41 -21.96 4.41 20.72
N GLU A 42 -22.10 5.17 19.63
CA GLU A 42 -20.96 5.73 18.93
C GLU A 42 -20.29 6.82 19.80
N GLU A 43 -18.98 6.72 20.03
CA GLU A 43 -18.25 7.59 20.97
C GLU A 43 -18.38 9.08 20.62
N ILE A 44 -18.27 9.42 19.34
CA ILE A 44 -18.23 10.83 18.90
C ILE A 44 -19.62 11.47 18.91
N THR A 45 -20.65 10.74 18.47
CA THR A 45 -22.00 11.30 18.27
C THR A 45 -22.92 11.03 19.46
N GLY A 46 -22.61 10.05 20.31
CA GLY A 46 -23.49 9.54 21.35
C GLY A 46 -24.72 8.79 20.81
N ARG A 47 -24.77 8.51 19.51
CA ARG A 47 -25.90 7.84 18.87
C ARG A 47 -26.00 6.40 19.37
N ASP A 48 -27.21 5.96 19.75
CA ASP A 48 -27.51 4.54 19.99
C ASP A 48 -27.20 3.71 18.73
N VAL A 49 -26.34 2.69 18.85
CA VAL A 49 -25.96 1.79 17.75
C VAL A 49 -26.56 0.40 17.98
N VAL A 50 -26.39 -0.12 19.19
CA VAL A 50 -26.94 -1.42 19.60
C VAL A 50 -27.63 -1.29 20.95
N ARG A 51 -28.79 -1.95 21.06
CA ARG A 51 -29.42 -2.26 22.34
C ARG A 51 -29.81 -3.73 22.31
N HIS A 52 -28.92 -4.55 22.85
CA HIS A 52 -29.14 -5.99 22.99
C HIS A 52 -29.79 -6.25 24.34
N CYS A 53 -30.76 -7.15 24.38
CA CYS A 53 -31.51 -7.50 25.58
C CYS A 53 -31.46 -9.02 25.71
N ASP A 54 -31.40 -9.52 26.94
CA ASP A 54 -31.58 -10.95 27.19
C ASP A 54 -32.91 -11.51 26.62
N ASP A 55 -32.95 -12.83 26.42
CA ASP A 55 -34.13 -13.55 25.92
C ASP A 55 -35.22 -13.74 26.99
N GLY A 56 -35.06 -13.08 28.15
CA GLY A 56 -35.91 -13.18 29.33
C GLY A 56 -35.09 -13.34 30.61
N PHE A 57 -35.79 -13.66 31.70
CA PHE A 57 -35.17 -13.98 32.98
C PHE A 57 -34.39 -15.31 32.89
N GLY A 58 -33.08 -15.29 33.20
CA GLY A 58 -32.28 -16.49 33.46
C GLY A 58 -31.40 -17.05 32.35
N THR A 59 -31.66 -16.76 31.08
CA THR A 59 -30.77 -17.22 30.01
C THR A 59 -30.16 -16.01 29.33
N PRO A 60 -28.82 -15.82 29.42
CA PRO A 60 -28.16 -14.78 28.66
C PRO A 60 -28.50 -14.89 27.17
N GLY A 61 -29.09 -13.84 26.62
CA GLY A 61 -29.38 -13.75 25.19
C GLY A 61 -28.10 -13.42 24.44
N SER A 62 -27.93 -13.96 23.23
CA SER A 62 -26.78 -13.65 22.37
C SER A 62 -27.24 -13.27 20.96
N ALA A 63 -26.64 -12.23 20.38
CA ALA A 63 -26.93 -11.80 19.02
C ALA A 63 -25.71 -11.16 18.35
N GLU A 64 -25.65 -11.26 17.02
CA GLU A 64 -24.60 -10.63 16.21
C GLU A 64 -25.00 -9.22 15.77
N TYR A 65 -24.02 -8.32 15.76
CA TYR A 65 -24.12 -6.93 15.38
C TYR A 65 -22.94 -6.54 14.50
N ALA A 66 -23.16 -5.54 13.63
CA ALA A 66 -22.13 -4.99 12.77
C ALA A 66 -21.73 -3.59 13.25
N LEU A 67 -20.44 -3.36 13.42
CA LEU A 67 -19.86 -2.05 13.74
C LEU A 67 -18.98 -1.56 12.57
N VAL A 68 -19.01 -0.26 12.31
CA VAL A 68 -18.29 0.38 11.20
C VAL A 68 -16.80 0.55 11.56
N LYS A 69 -15.91 0.23 10.62
CA LYS A 69 -14.46 0.43 10.75
C LYS A 69 -14.10 1.92 10.79
N GLY A 70 -13.04 2.24 11.51
CA GLY A 70 -12.57 3.61 11.74
C GLY A 70 -13.32 4.34 12.86
N LYS A 71 -14.20 3.66 13.61
CA LYS A 71 -14.98 4.25 14.70
C LYS A 71 -14.62 3.63 16.06
N ALA A 72 -14.94 4.37 17.11
CA ALA A 72 -14.96 3.88 18.49
C ALA A 72 -16.39 3.97 19.03
N TYR A 73 -16.71 3.05 19.94
CA TYR A 73 -18.02 2.87 20.52
C TYR A 73 -17.89 2.70 22.02
N ILE A 74 -18.77 3.32 22.77
CA ILE A 74 -18.88 3.15 24.22
C ILE A 74 -19.95 2.10 24.49
N PHE A 75 -19.69 1.19 25.42
CA PHE A 75 -20.69 0.26 25.91
C PHE A 75 -20.93 0.39 27.40
N SER A 76 -22.15 0.08 27.81
CA SER A 76 -22.59 0.01 29.20
C SER A 76 -23.58 -1.12 29.39
N LEU A 77 -23.67 -1.61 30.62
CA LEU A 77 -24.75 -2.51 31.02
C LEU A 77 -25.84 -1.69 31.70
N ARG A 78 -27.09 -2.07 31.46
CA ARG A 78 -28.23 -1.45 32.11
C ARG A 78 -29.19 -2.51 32.61
N TRP A 79 -29.38 -2.54 33.92
CA TRP A 79 -30.43 -3.33 34.53
C TRP A 79 -31.82 -2.85 34.09
N ILE A 80 -32.72 -3.79 33.75
CA ILE A 80 -34.07 -3.48 33.27
C ILE A 80 -35.19 -4.13 34.10
N GLY A 81 -34.87 -5.05 35.02
CA GLY A 81 -35.85 -5.58 35.96
C GLY A 81 -35.46 -6.91 36.58
N THR A 82 -36.17 -7.28 37.65
CA THR A 82 -36.05 -8.56 38.36
C THR A 82 -37.39 -9.28 38.39
N ASN A 83 -37.39 -10.61 38.51
CA ASN A 83 -38.59 -11.43 38.76
C ASN A 83 -38.71 -11.88 40.23
N LEU A 84 -37.80 -11.46 41.10
CA LEU A 84 -37.80 -11.80 42.51
C LEU A 84 -38.78 -10.93 43.31
N ASP A 85 -39.56 -11.57 44.18
CA ASP A 85 -40.43 -10.88 45.12
C ASP A 85 -39.64 -10.24 46.29
N GLU A 86 -38.45 -10.78 46.59
CA GLU A 86 -37.63 -10.40 47.76
C GLU A 86 -36.61 -9.29 47.47
N GLY A 87 -36.54 -8.80 46.24
CA GLY A 87 -35.57 -7.81 45.78
C GLY A 87 -34.54 -8.39 44.81
N HIS A 88 -33.83 -7.50 44.12
CA HIS A 88 -32.81 -7.81 43.12
C HIS A 88 -31.50 -8.25 43.76
N ASP A 89 -30.73 -9.09 43.07
CA ASP A 89 -29.37 -9.51 43.45
C ASP A 89 -28.27 -9.00 42.50
N PHE A 90 -28.68 -8.38 41.38
CA PHE A 90 -27.84 -7.80 40.34
C PHE A 90 -26.76 -8.76 39.82
N ASP A 91 -27.07 -10.04 39.69
CA ASP A 91 -26.19 -10.98 39.01
C ASP A 91 -26.23 -10.71 37.49
N TRP A 92 -25.07 -10.76 36.82
CA TRP A 92 -25.00 -10.61 35.37
C TRP A 92 -23.86 -11.40 34.73
N GLN A 93 -24.02 -11.62 33.44
CA GLN A 93 -22.96 -11.99 32.52
C GLN A 93 -23.05 -11.09 31.30
N ALA A 94 -21.91 -10.54 30.87
CA ALA A 94 -21.79 -9.85 29.61
C ALA A 94 -20.54 -10.30 28.86
N LEU A 95 -20.66 -10.58 27.58
CA LEU A 95 -19.55 -11.06 26.75
C LEU A 95 -19.56 -10.38 25.38
N ILE A 96 -18.37 -10.26 24.79
CA ILE A 96 -18.20 -9.93 23.37
C ILE A 96 -17.46 -11.10 22.71
N ASN A 97 -18.00 -11.64 21.61
CA ASN A 97 -17.46 -12.80 20.89
C ASN A 97 -17.11 -13.98 21.82
N ASP A 98 -17.99 -14.30 22.77
CA ASP A 98 -17.79 -15.40 23.73
C ASP A 98 -16.46 -15.33 24.48
N SER A 99 -15.97 -14.13 24.78
CA SER A 99 -14.78 -13.88 25.60
C SER A 99 -14.76 -14.85 26.80
N ALA A 100 -13.76 -15.73 26.88
CA ALA A 100 -13.82 -16.92 27.73
C ALA A 100 -14.18 -16.59 29.19
N ARG A 101 -15.08 -17.40 29.76
CA ARG A 101 -15.79 -17.32 31.05
C ARG A 101 -14.94 -17.27 32.34
N ALA A 102 -13.80 -16.60 32.30
CA ALA A 102 -13.07 -16.12 33.46
C ALA A 102 -12.89 -14.62 33.26
N GLY A 103 -13.83 -13.83 33.80
CA GLY A 103 -13.59 -12.41 34.01
C GLY A 103 -12.30 -12.24 34.79
N ALA A 104 -11.25 -11.81 34.09
CA ALA A 104 -9.97 -11.37 34.63
C ALA A 104 -8.98 -11.21 33.45
N ARG A 105 -9.19 -10.19 32.61
CA ARG A 105 -8.05 -9.47 32.04
C ARG A 105 -8.36 -7.98 32.10
N GLU A 106 -7.76 -7.29 33.05
CA GLU A 106 -7.50 -5.86 32.89
C GLU A 106 -6.65 -5.68 31.62
N GLY A 107 -7.20 -5.11 30.55
CA GLY A 107 -6.44 -4.75 29.36
C GLY A 107 -7.13 -4.97 28.00
N LEU A 108 -6.54 -4.36 26.97
CA LEU A 108 -6.92 -4.42 25.56
C LEU A 108 -7.03 -5.87 25.07
N TYR A 109 -8.23 -6.35 24.71
CA TYR A 109 -8.39 -7.64 24.03
C TYR A 109 -8.74 -7.45 22.55
N GLY A 110 -8.03 -8.18 21.69
CA GLY A 110 -8.17 -8.10 20.24
C GLY A 110 -8.78 -9.39 19.70
N THR A 111 -10.02 -9.35 19.21
CA THR A 111 -10.66 -10.50 18.52
C THR A 111 -10.15 -10.66 17.08
N GLY A 112 -8.99 -10.06 16.78
CA GLY A 112 -8.48 -9.85 15.43
C GLY A 112 -9.00 -8.55 14.83
N ALA A 113 -10.30 -8.41 14.65
CA ALA A 113 -10.88 -7.32 13.83
C ALA A 113 -11.25 -6.05 14.60
N PHE A 114 -11.33 -6.10 15.93
CA PHE A 114 -11.58 -4.96 16.81
C PHE A 114 -10.87 -5.15 18.13
N ILE A 115 -10.77 -4.06 18.89
CA ILE A 115 -10.10 -3.95 20.18
C ILE A 115 -11.14 -3.55 21.21
N VAL A 116 -11.04 -4.08 22.43
CA VAL A 116 -11.92 -3.65 23.52
C VAL A 116 -11.12 -3.28 24.76
N GLU A 117 -11.55 -2.17 25.36
CA GLU A 117 -11.05 -1.62 26.61
C GLU A 117 -12.16 -1.72 27.65
N ASP A 118 -11.99 -2.57 28.66
CA ASP A 118 -12.96 -2.77 29.75
C ASP A 118 -12.26 -2.61 31.10
N SER A 119 -12.02 -1.36 31.50
CA SER A 119 -11.33 -1.05 32.76
C SER A 119 -12.15 -1.36 34.01
N TYR A 120 -13.47 -1.50 33.88
CA TYR A 120 -14.39 -1.73 34.99
C TYR A 120 -14.82 -3.19 35.11
N GLY A 121 -14.35 -4.06 34.21
CA GLY A 121 -14.64 -5.49 34.24
C GLY A 121 -16.12 -5.80 34.00
N LEU A 122 -16.82 -4.98 33.21
CA LEU A 122 -18.22 -5.21 32.86
C LEU A 122 -18.41 -6.54 32.11
N LEU A 123 -17.41 -6.94 31.32
CA LEU A 123 -17.42 -8.14 30.48
C LEU A 123 -16.95 -9.38 31.27
N THR A 124 -17.72 -9.68 32.29
CA THR A 124 -17.49 -10.78 33.24
C THR A 124 -18.77 -11.58 33.46
N GLU A 125 -18.67 -12.63 34.27
CA GLU A 125 -19.80 -13.16 35.02
C GLU A 125 -19.63 -12.70 36.48
N GLU A 126 -20.52 -11.83 36.94
CA GLU A 126 -20.59 -11.39 38.33
C GLU A 126 -21.75 -12.09 39.03
N ARG A 127 -21.47 -12.56 40.25
CA ARG A 127 -22.45 -13.16 41.17
C ARG A 127 -22.47 -12.34 42.45
N HIS A 128 -23.01 -11.14 42.32
CA HIS A 128 -22.87 -10.07 43.30
C HIS A 128 -23.65 -10.37 44.58
N GLY A 129 -24.84 -10.95 44.44
CA GLY A 129 -25.67 -11.41 45.55
C GLY A 129 -26.06 -10.31 46.55
N ASN A 130 -26.12 -9.03 46.13
CA ASN A 130 -26.44 -7.91 47.01
C ASN A 130 -27.26 -6.80 46.33
N GLU A 131 -27.72 -5.82 47.13
CA GLU A 131 -28.73 -4.84 46.73
C GLU A 131 -28.22 -3.65 45.89
N PHE A 132 -26.94 -3.62 45.48
CA PHE A 132 -26.34 -2.49 44.76
C PHE A 132 -25.91 -2.86 43.33
N ASP A 133 -26.38 -2.09 42.35
CA ASP A 133 -25.94 -2.21 40.96
C ASP A 133 -24.61 -1.48 40.78
N ILE A 134 -23.53 -2.26 40.68
CA ILE A 134 -22.17 -1.75 40.51
C ILE A 134 -21.82 -1.42 39.05
N THR A 135 -22.75 -1.61 38.12
CA THR A 135 -22.56 -1.23 36.71
C THR A 135 -22.92 0.24 36.45
N ILE A 136 -23.60 0.90 37.39
CA ILE A 136 -24.09 2.28 37.22
C ILE A 136 -22.93 3.25 37.03
N GLY A 137 -22.94 3.94 35.88
CA GLY A 137 -21.93 4.93 35.52
C GLY A 137 -20.66 4.34 34.93
N GLU A 138 -20.55 3.02 34.89
CA GLU A 138 -19.39 2.33 34.35
C GLU A 138 -19.56 2.02 32.86
N THR A 139 -18.46 2.13 32.13
CA THR A 139 -18.46 1.98 30.67
C THR A 139 -17.17 1.32 30.19
N GLY A 140 -17.24 0.63 29.06
CA GLY A 140 -16.06 0.22 28.30
C GLY A 140 -16.09 0.75 26.88
N ARG A 141 -15.04 0.47 26.10
CA ARG A 141 -14.89 0.97 24.73
C ARG A 141 -14.59 -0.16 23.74
N ILE A 142 -15.32 -0.20 22.62
CA ILE A 142 -15.03 -1.06 21.46
C ILE A 142 -14.43 -0.16 20.36
N ILE A 143 -13.27 -0.53 19.85
CA ILE A 143 -12.56 0.22 18.82
C ILE A 143 -12.44 -0.68 17.60
N VAL A 144 -12.93 -0.20 16.46
CA VAL A 144 -12.82 -0.92 15.19
C VAL A 144 -11.81 -0.15 14.33
N PRO A 145 -10.50 -0.42 14.43
CA PRO A 145 -9.50 0.43 13.81
C PRO A 145 -9.47 0.27 12.28
N LYS A 146 -9.14 1.36 11.58
CA LYS A 146 -8.91 1.40 10.13
C LYS A 146 -7.63 2.15 9.84
N ILE A 147 -6.76 1.60 9.00
CA ILE A 147 -5.71 2.42 8.36
C ILE A 147 -6.37 3.09 7.16
N GLU A 148 -6.72 4.37 7.30
CA GLU A 148 -7.42 5.15 6.28
C GLU A 148 -6.53 5.30 5.04
N SER A 149 -5.27 5.65 5.26
CA SER A 149 -4.29 5.82 4.19
C SER A 149 -2.86 5.58 4.66
N VAL A 150 -2.01 5.26 3.70
CA VAL A 150 -0.56 5.24 3.84
C VAL A 150 -0.01 6.31 2.90
N GLU A 151 1.02 7.03 3.34
CA GLU A 151 1.67 8.07 2.54
C GLU A 151 3.19 7.99 2.64
N LEU A 152 3.85 8.44 1.58
CA LEU A 152 5.28 8.74 1.57
C LEU A 152 5.46 10.24 1.83
N VAL A 153 6.05 10.59 2.97
CA VAL A 153 6.18 11.99 3.41
C VAL A 153 7.09 12.75 2.45
N GLY A 154 6.54 13.77 1.80
CA GLY A 154 7.25 14.59 0.82
C GLY A 154 7.41 13.94 -0.56
N ALA A 155 6.73 12.83 -0.83
CA ALA A 155 6.68 12.28 -2.19
C ALA A 155 5.98 13.27 -3.13
N PRO A 156 6.56 13.55 -4.31
CA PRO A 156 5.89 14.39 -5.29
C PRO A 156 4.75 13.61 -5.98
N PRO A 157 3.72 14.28 -6.52
CA PRO A 157 2.57 13.63 -7.16
C PRO A 157 2.92 12.72 -8.35
N ASP A 158 4.10 12.88 -8.90
CA ASP A 158 4.64 12.23 -10.09
C ASP A 158 5.81 11.28 -9.73
N GLY A 159 5.75 10.71 -8.53
CA GLY A 159 6.56 9.58 -8.08
C GLY A 159 7.89 9.95 -7.44
N LEU A 160 8.12 9.38 -6.25
CA LEU A 160 9.35 9.52 -5.49
C LEU A 160 10.47 8.63 -6.05
N VAL A 161 11.63 9.23 -6.33
CA VAL A 161 12.88 8.51 -6.59
C VAL A 161 13.95 9.03 -5.66
N VAL A 162 14.63 8.12 -4.96
CA VAL A 162 15.76 8.45 -4.07
C VAL A 162 17.02 7.68 -4.48
N LYS A 163 18.18 8.16 -4.04
CA LYS A 163 19.43 7.40 -4.12
C LYS A 163 19.51 6.40 -2.97
N LYS A 164 20.03 5.19 -3.22
CA LYS A 164 20.36 4.22 -2.18
C LYS A 164 21.21 4.86 -1.08
N GLY A 165 20.84 4.59 0.17
CA GLY A 165 21.42 5.21 1.36
C GLY A 165 20.66 6.46 1.83
N ASN A 166 19.73 6.99 1.03
CA ASN A 166 18.85 8.06 1.48
C ASN A 166 17.66 7.51 2.27
N ASN A 167 17.05 8.39 3.05
CA ASN A 167 15.88 8.09 3.84
C ASN A 167 14.58 8.24 3.04
N VAL A 168 13.64 7.35 3.30
CA VAL A 168 12.24 7.42 2.89
C VAL A 168 11.40 7.36 4.15
N THR A 169 10.52 8.34 4.35
CA THR A 169 9.64 8.40 5.51
C THR A 169 8.24 8.02 5.08
N MET A 170 7.67 7.03 5.77
CA MET A 170 6.32 6.54 5.55
C MET A 170 5.44 6.89 6.75
N LYS A 171 4.18 7.21 6.49
CA LYS A 171 3.20 7.52 7.53
C LYS A 171 1.88 6.79 7.27
N ALA A 172 1.29 6.27 8.35
CA ALA A 172 -0.01 5.63 8.36
C ALA A 172 -1.00 6.51 9.10
N ASN A 173 -2.10 6.86 8.44
CA ASN A 173 -3.21 7.60 9.03
C ASN A 173 -4.23 6.56 9.55
N ILE A 174 -4.42 6.51 10.87
CA ILE A 174 -5.20 5.47 11.55
C ILE A 174 -6.40 6.11 12.21
N LEU A 175 -7.58 5.56 11.91
CA LEU A 175 -8.85 5.89 12.52
C LEU A 175 -9.30 4.81 13.52
N PRO A 176 -10.08 5.17 14.56
CA PRO A 176 -10.40 6.54 14.93
C PRO A 176 -9.16 7.28 15.45
N ASP A 177 -9.13 8.62 15.34
CA ASP A 177 -7.99 9.43 15.79
C ASP A 177 -7.73 9.32 17.31
N SER A 178 -8.78 9.00 18.09
CA SER A 178 -8.70 8.71 19.52
C SER A 178 -7.90 7.45 19.84
N TYR A 179 -7.77 6.53 18.88
CA TYR A 179 -6.99 5.31 19.08
C TYR A 179 -5.49 5.56 18.95
N VAL A 180 -4.78 5.19 20.01
CA VAL A 180 -3.32 5.18 20.09
C VAL A 180 -2.86 3.72 20.02
N PRO A 181 -2.35 3.26 18.87
CA PRO A 181 -1.79 1.92 18.76
C PRO A 181 -0.63 1.72 19.74
N PRO A 182 -0.37 0.46 20.15
CA PRO A 182 0.85 0.11 20.87
C PRO A 182 2.10 0.67 20.16
N ALA A 183 3.14 0.99 20.93
CA ALA A 183 4.37 1.60 20.37
C ALA A 183 5.05 0.77 19.26
N GLU A 184 4.82 -0.54 19.27
CA GLU A 184 5.32 -1.48 18.27
C GLU A 184 4.42 -1.65 17.04
N GLU A 185 3.33 -0.89 16.92
CA GLU A 185 2.33 -0.97 15.86
C GLU A 185 2.05 0.41 15.22
N PRO A 186 1.59 0.46 13.95
CA PRO A 186 1.57 -0.63 12.97
C PRO A 186 2.97 -1.08 12.58
N LYS A 187 3.10 -2.29 12.03
CA LYS A 187 4.34 -2.79 11.40
C LYS A 187 4.38 -2.44 9.91
N TRP A 188 5.59 -2.22 9.39
CA TRP A 188 5.83 -1.83 8.00
C TRP A 188 6.40 -2.97 7.15
N TYR A 189 5.90 -3.09 5.93
CA TYR A 189 6.29 -4.10 4.95
C TYR A 189 6.57 -3.49 3.59
N TYR A 190 7.38 -4.17 2.79
CA TYR A 190 7.64 -3.82 1.40
C TYR A 190 7.51 -5.02 0.46
N GLN A 191 7.35 -4.73 -0.83
CA GLN A 191 7.61 -5.65 -1.93
C GLN A 191 8.54 -4.98 -2.91
N ARG A 192 9.32 -5.77 -3.65
CA ARG A 192 10.16 -5.27 -4.73
C ARG A 192 9.62 -5.75 -6.07
N LEU A 193 9.64 -4.88 -7.06
CA LEU A 193 9.27 -5.21 -8.43
C LEU A 193 10.40 -6.00 -9.10
N LYS A 194 10.04 -7.08 -9.79
CA LYS A 194 10.96 -7.83 -10.64
C LYS A 194 10.87 -7.38 -12.10
N ALA A 195 11.89 -7.68 -12.89
CA ALA A 195 11.94 -7.32 -14.31
C ALA A 195 10.92 -8.07 -15.19
N ASP A 196 10.28 -9.11 -14.66
CA ASP A 196 9.14 -9.81 -15.27
C ASP A 196 7.78 -9.18 -14.91
N GLY A 197 7.79 -7.99 -14.29
CA GLY A 197 6.59 -7.24 -13.94
C GLY A 197 5.87 -7.77 -12.69
N LEU A 198 6.33 -8.89 -12.13
CA LEU A 198 5.76 -9.46 -10.92
C LEU A 198 6.38 -8.82 -9.67
N TRP A 199 5.59 -8.74 -8.61
CA TRP A 199 6.05 -8.28 -7.30
C TRP A 199 6.49 -9.46 -6.45
N GLU A 200 7.54 -9.26 -5.65
CA GLU A 200 7.91 -10.20 -4.61
C GLU A 200 6.84 -10.32 -3.52
N ALA A 201 6.96 -11.36 -2.69
CA ALA A 201 6.15 -11.46 -1.49
C ALA A 201 6.42 -10.28 -0.56
N TRP A 202 5.38 -9.86 0.18
CA TRP A 202 5.51 -8.86 1.24
C TRP A 202 6.55 -9.32 2.26
N THR A 203 7.56 -8.48 2.50
CA THR A 203 8.64 -8.73 3.45
C THR A 203 8.63 -7.63 4.50
N SER A 204 8.83 -8.01 5.77
CA SER A 204 8.92 -7.05 6.86
C SER A 204 10.19 -6.21 6.73
N PHE A 205 10.10 -4.91 7.02
CA PHE A 205 11.29 -4.06 7.17
C PHE A 205 12.12 -4.38 8.44
N GLY A 206 11.65 -5.30 9.28
CA GLY A 206 12.29 -5.71 10.53
C GLY A 206 11.49 -5.32 11.77
N THR A 207 11.93 -5.77 12.94
CA THR A 207 11.22 -5.59 14.21
C THR A 207 11.10 -4.13 14.64
N SER A 208 12.09 -3.30 14.29
CA SER A 208 12.13 -1.86 14.56
C SER A 208 11.31 -1.00 13.59
N ALA A 209 10.74 -1.61 12.55
CA ALA A 209 9.94 -0.90 11.56
C ALA A 209 8.48 -0.83 12.01
N SER A 210 8.22 0.03 12.99
CA SER A 210 6.93 0.19 13.62
C SER A 210 6.52 1.65 13.83
N GLY A 211 5.26 1.86 14.21
CA GLY A 211 4.71 3.17 14.57
C GLY A 211 3.96 3.85 13.42
N LYS A 212 3.12 4.85 13.76
CA LYS A 212 2.37 5.65 12.79
C LYS A 212 3.28 6.37 11.77
N THR A 213 4.56 6.56 12.10
CA THR A 213 5.56 7.12 11.19
C THR A 213 6.85 6.32 11.33
N TYR A 214 7.43 5.93 10.20
CA TYR A 214 8.67 5.17 10.14
C TYR A 214 9.58 5.75 9.06
N THR A 215 10.85 5.95 9.39
CA THR A 215 11.87 6.39 8.42
C THR A 215 12.82 5.25 8.13
N HIS A 216 12.83 4.82 6.87
CA HIS A 216 13.70 3.76 6.38
C HIS A 216 14.89 4.35 5.62
N THR A 217 16.12 4.01 6.03
CA THR A 217 17.31 4.23 5.21
C THR A 217 17.42 3.12 4.16
N THR A 218 17.31 3.50 2.89
CA THR A 218 17.28 2.55 1.77
C THR A 218 18.59 1.77 1.63
N THR A 219 18.58 0.45 1.84
CA THR A 219 19.77 -0.41 1.70
C THR A 219 19.83 -1.18 0.39
N GLN A 220 18.70 -1.28 -0.31
CA GLN A 220 18.56 -1.97 -1.58
C GLN A 220 18.00 -1.01 -2.63
N SER A 221 18.50 -1.11 -3.86
CA SER A 221 17.99 -0.35 -5.01
C SER A 221 16.88 -1.12 -5.71
N GLY A 222 15.96 -0.47 -6.41
CA GLY A 222 14.84 -1.13 -7.07
C GLY A 222 13.60 -0.26 -7.09
N VAL A 223 12.46 -0.88 -7.35
CA VAL A 223 11.15 -0.25 -7.26
C VAL A 223 10.35 -0.97 -6.19
N PHE A 224 9.76 -0.21 -5.26
CA PHE A 224 9.20 -0.74 -4.03
C PHE A 224 7.76 -0.28 -3.80
N ARG A 225 6.90 -1.23 -3.42
CA ARG A 225 5.59 -0.98 -2.81
C ARG A 225 5.71 -1.09 -1.30
N ILE A 226 4.87 -0.37 -0.56
CA ILE A 226 4.83 -0.42 0.90
C ILE A 226 3.41 -0.63 1.40
N LYS A 227 3.30 -1.24 2.58
CA LYS A 227 2.05 -1.27 3.34
C LYS A 227 2.31 -1.15 4.84
N ALA A 228 1.30 -0.65 5.54
CA ALA A 228 1.22 -0.71 6.99
C ALA A 228 0.23 -1.82 7.37
N VAL A 229 0.57 -2.59 8.40
CA VAL A 229 -0.26 -3.64 8.98
C VAL A 229 -0.40 -3.35 10.47
N LEU A 230 -1.62 -3.15 10.94
CA LEU A 230 -1.95 -2.98 12.34
C LEU A 230 -2.44 -4.32 12.89
N SER A 231 -1.79 -4.80 13.94
CA SER A 231 -2.21 -6.00 14.67
C SER A 231 -2.64 -5.70 16.10
N ALA A 232 -3.56 -6.50 16.62
CA ALA A 232 -3.92 -6.55 18.02
C ALA A 232 -3.74 -7.99 18.53
N GLU A 233 -3.00 -8.17 19.61
CA GLU A 233 -2.69 -9.49 20.21
C GLU A 233 -2.15 -10.54 19.20
N GLY A 234 -1.33 -10.10 18.24
CA GLY A 234 -0.73 -10.97 17.22
C GLY A 234 -1.66 -11.35 16.07
N THR A 235 -2.89 -10.83 16.04
CA THR A 235 -3.83 -11.00 14.92
C THR A 235 -3.97 -9.69 14.14
N VAL A 236 -3.95 -9.78 12.81
CA VAL A 236 -4.08 -8.60 11.94
C VAL A 236 -5.49 -8.01 12.06
N SER A 237 -5.56 -6.74 12.42
CA SER A 237 -6.81 -5.98 12.51
C SER A 237 -7.15 -5.28 11.22
N CYS A 238 -6.18 -4.58 10.64
CA CYS A 238 -6.32 -3.98 9.32
C CYS A 238 -4.96 -3.74 8.67
N GLU A 239 -4.97 -3.66 7.35
CA GLU A 239 -3.79 -3.29 6.56
C GLU A 239 -4.18 -2.35 5.43
N LYS A 240 -3.23 -1.53 4.99
CA LYS A 240 -3.41 -0.62 3.87
C LYS A 240 -2.11 -0.48 3.09
N VAL A 241 -2.23 -0.63 1.78
CA VAL A 241 -1.13 -0.42 0.84
C VAL A 241 -1.04 1.07 0.50
N TYR A 242 0.16 1.57 0.24
CA TYR A 242 0.33 2.90 -0.35
C TYR A 242 -0.28 2.92 -1.75
N GLU A 243 -1.20 3.85 -1.98
CA GLU A 243 -2.04 3.90 -3.19
C GLU A 243 -1.87 5.22 -3.91
N ARG A 244 -2.10 5.18 -5.22
CA ARG A 244 -2.10 6.37 -6.09
C ARG A 244 -3.27 7.26 -5.73
N THR A 245 -3.03 8.56 -5.61
CA THR A 245 -4.08 9.54 -5.31
C THR A 245 -4.79 10.07 -6.55
N SER A 246 -4.27 9.79 -7.75
CA SER A 246 -4.82 10.30 -9.01
C SER A 246 -4.43 9.40 -10.19
N ASP A 247 -5.21 9.45 -11.26
CA ASP A 247 -4.90 8.76 -12.52
C ASP A 247 -3.65 9.35 -13.19
N GLU A 248 -2.80 8.48 -13.75
CA GLU A 248 -1.65 8.90 -14.55
C GLU A 248 -2.06 9.23 -15.99
N ALA A 249 -1.96 10.50 -16.39
CA ALA A 249 -2.26 10.91 -17.76
C ALA A 249 -1.41 10.17 -18.82
N ASN A 250 -0.13 9.96 -18.53
CA ASN A 250 0.86 9.41 -19.46
C ASN A 250 1.33 7.99 -19.09
N GLY A 251 0.61 7.29 -18.20
CA GLY A 251 0.94 5.94 -17.76
C GLY A 251 -0.28 5.05 -17.63
N TYR A 252 -0.14 3.92 -16.94
CA TYR A 252 -1.23 2.97 -16.70
C TYR A 252 -1.90 3.12 -15.33
N GLY A 253 -1.27 3.81 -14.37
CA GLY A 253 -1.75 3.86 -13.00
C GLY A 253 -3.06 4.63 -12.87
N MET A 254 -4.01 4.07 -12.11
CA MET A 254 -5.27 4.71 -11.75
C MET A 254 -5.29 5.09 -10.27
N ALA A 255 -6.13 6.04 -9.89
CA ALA A 255 -6.38 6.34 -8.48
C ALA A 255 -6.87 5.09 -7.73
N GLY A 256 -6.30 4.83 -6.56
CA GLY A 256 -6.57 3.63 -5.76
C GLY A 256 -5.73 2.41 -6.11
N ASP A 257 -4.99 2.40 -7.23
CA ASP A 257 -4.03 1.34 -7.50
C ASP A 257 -2.83 1.42 -6.53
N PRO A 258 -2.19 0.29 -6.18
CA PRO A 258 -0.96 0.31 -5.40
C PRO A 258 0.16 1.10 -6.09
N ASP A 259 0.69 2.09 -5.37
CA ASP A 259 1.75 2.97 -5.83
C ASP A 259 3.13 2.55 -5.30
N ALA A 260 4.18 3.08 -5.91
CA ALA A 260 5.55 2.68 -5.63
C ALA A 260 6.47 3.89 -5.40
N PHE A 261 7.68 3.60 -4.91
CA PHE A 261 8.80 4.52 -4.99
C PHE A 261 10.03 3.82 -5.55
N GLY A 262 10.88 4.61 -6.18
CA GLY A 262 12.11 4.15 -6.81
C GLY A 262 13.33 4.41 -5.93
N VAL A 263 14.26 3.47 -5.89
CA VAL A 263 15.58 3.62 -5.29
C VAL A 263 16.64 3.31 -6.35
N ALA A 264 17.45 4.29 -6.69
CA ALA A 264 18.52 4.16 -7.67
C ALA A 264 19.89 3.99 -6.98
N ASP A 265 20.80 3.20 -7.57
CA ASP A 265 22.14 2.99 -7.02
C ASP A 265 22.96 4.28 -6.92
N THR A 266 22.86 5.19 -7.89
CA THR A 266 23.65 6.43 -7.92
C THR A 266 22.78 7.63 -8.26
N GLN A 267 23.32 8.82 -7.96
CA GLN A 267 22.67 10.07 -8.31
C GLN A 267 22.55 10.26 -9.82
N MET A 268 23.46 9.67 -10.62
CA MET A 268 23.39 9.77 -12.07
C MET A 268 22.12 9.10 -12.62
N GLN A 269 21.74 7.92 -12.11
CA GLN A 269 20.49 7.29 -12.54
C GLN A 269 19.25 8.10 -12.10
N VAL A 270 19.28 8.70 -10.90
CA VAL A 270 18.21 9.65 -10.48
C VAL A 270 18.09 10.81 -11.48
N ASN A 271 19.22 11.38 -11.91
CA ASN A 271 19.25 12.48 -12.86
C ASN A 271 18.74 12.06 -14.25
N ILE A 272 19.17 10.89 -14.76
CA ILE A 272 18.71 10.32 -16.03
C ILE A 272 17.18 10.14 -16.02
N ARG A 273 16.65 9.54 -14.95
CA ARG A 273 15.20 9.40 -14.76
C ARG A 273 14.50 10.74 -14.78
N ASN A 274 15.00 11.71 -14.02
CA ASN A 274 14.35 13.02 -13.90
C ASN A 274 14.37 13.80 -15.22
N ALA A 275 15.44 13.67 -16.01
CA ALA A 275 15.51 14.23 -17.36
C ALA A 275 14.43 13.61 -18.27
N ALA A 276 14.25 12.28 -18.25
CA ALA A 276 13.22 11.60 -19.04
C ALA A 276 11.80 11.98 -18.62
N LYS A 277 11.55 12.00 -17.30
CA LYS A 277 10.26 12.36 -16.71
C LYS A 277 9.80 13.76 -17.13
N GLY A 278 10.72 14.73 -17.21
CA GLY A 278 10.41 16.09 -17.64
C GLY A 278 9.79 16.19 -19.05
N PHE A 279 9.80 15.10 -19.82
CA PHE A 279 9.22 15.01 -21.14
C PHE A 279 7.90 14.23 -21.20
N LEU A 280 7.37 13.67 -20.12
CA LEU A 280 6.07 12.97 -20.16
C LEU A 280 4.97 13.85 -20.77
N GLY A 281 4.31 13.38 -21.83
CA GLY A 281 3.28 14.10 -22.57
C GLY A 281 3.80 15.07 -23.64
N ASN A 282 5.12 15.21 -23.81
CA ASN A 282 5.74 16.05 -24.83
C ASN A 282 5.75 15.36 -26.22
N SER A 283 5.66 16.16 -27.29
CA SER A 283 5.57 15.74 -28.70
C SER A 283 6.85 15.94 -29.51
N ASP A 284 7.94 16.46 -28.95
CA ASP A 284 9.19 16.81 -29.65
C ASP A 284 9.92 15.61 -30.28
N TYR A 285 9.48 14.38 -29.96
CA TYR A 285 10.00 13.11 -30.48
C TYR A 285 8.94 12.33 -31.26
N GLU A 286 7.88 12.98 -31.69
CA GLU A 286 6.89 12.36 -32.56
C GLU A 286 7.52 11.97 -33.90
N VAL A 287 7.04 10.86 -34.48
CA VAL A 287 7.58 10.30 -35.72
C VAL A 287 7.38 11.26 -36.90
N SER A 288 6.33 12.08 -36.90
CA SER A 288 6.04 13.06 -37.94
C SER A 288 7.05 14.21 -37.99
N ASP A 289 7.80 14.43 -36.90
CA ASP A 289 8.61 15.62 -36.73
C ASP A 289 10.11 15.33 -36.86
N VAL A 290 10.84 16.40 -37.15
CA VAL A 290 12.31 16.40 -37.15
C VAL A 290 12.78 16.62 -35.71
N VAL A 291 13.66 15.74 -35.24
CA VAL A 291 14.35 15.92 -33.95
C VAL A 291 15.68 16.60 -34.24
N PRO A 292 15.90 17.85 -33.79
CA PRO A 292 17.12 18.59 -34.11
C PRO A 292 18.35 17.95 -33.48
N ALA A 293 19.52 18.22 -34.08
CA ALA A 293 20.81 17.82 -33.53
C ALA A 293 21.03 18.41 -32.13
N GLN A 294 21.28 17.56 -31.13
CA GLN A 294 21.49 17.95 -29.74
C GLN A 294 22.46 16.99 -29.05
N TYR A 295 23.16 17.47 -28.02
CA TYR A 295 24.03 16.65 -27.17
C TYR A 295 25.12 15.83 -27.91
N GLY A 296 25.56 16.31 -29.08
CA GLY A 296 26.54 15.60 -29.92
C GLY A 296 25.95 14.56 -30.86
N PHE A 297 24.62 14.39 -30.89
CA PHE A 297 23.91 13.52 -31.83
C PHE A 297 23.40 14.30 -33.05
N PRO A 298 23.37 13.67 -34.24
CA PRO A 298 22.87 14.30 -35.45
C PRO A 298 21.35 14.51 -35.41
N GLU A 299 20.86 15.33 -36.33
CA GLU A 299 19.42 15.48 -36.57
C GLU A 299 18.80 14.16 -37.01
N VAL A 300 17.61 13.85 -36.50
CA VAL A 300 16.85 12.67 -36.92
C VAL A 300 15.65 13.14 -37.75
N ALA A 301 15.60 12.71 -39.01
CA ALA A 301 14.57 13.09 -39.98
C ALA A 301 13.17 12.59 -39.61
N ALA A 302 12.13 13.29 -40.07
CA ALA A 302 10.75 12.85 -39.98
C ALA A 302 10.55 11.46 -40.62
N GLY A 303 9.66 10.66 -40.06
CA GLY A 303 9.38 9.28 -40.45
C GLY A 303 10.29 8.22 -39.80
N ALA A 304 11.35 8.63 -39.08
CA ALA A 304 12.23 7.71 -38.37
C ALA A 304 11.74 7.39 -36.95
N ASN A 305 12.05 6.19 -36.46
CA ASN A 305 11.83 5.82 -35.06
C ASN A 305 12.74 6.66 -34.15
N LYS A 306 12.21 7.14 -33.01
CA LYS A 306 12.90 8.12 -32.14
C LYS A 306 13.23 7.60 -30.74
N CYS A 307 12.93 6.34 -30.41
CA CYS A 307 13.08 5.82 -29.06
C CYS A 307 14.54 5.86 -28.57
N ASN A 308 15.50 5.45 -29.41
CA ASN A 308 16.92 5.47 -29.08
C ASN A 308 17.48 6.89 -28.91
N ILE A 309 17.15 7.82 -29.81
CA ILE A 309 17.62 9.21 -29.72
C ILE A 309 17.01 9.93 -28.51
N PHE A 310 15.76 9.63 -28.14
CA PHE A 310 15.15 10.14 -26.91
C PHE A 310 15.97 9.71 -25.69
N VAL A 311 16.23 8.41 -25.55
CA VAL A 311 16.99 7.89 -24.42
C VAL A 311 18.41 8.48 -24.38
N ALA A 312 19.08 8.57 -25.53
CA ALA A 312 20.41 9.16 -25.64
C ALA A 312 20.43 10.64 -25.23
N HIS A 313 19.50 11.45 -25.73
CA HIS A 313 19.39 12.87 -25.35
C HIS A 313 19.14 13.04 -23.85
N ARG A 314 18.26 12.22 -23.26
CA ARG A 314 17.93 12.32 -21.83
C ARG A 314 19.07 11.87 -20.94
N ALA A 315 19.78 10.80 -21.32
CA ALA A 315 20.98 10.38 -20.62
C ALA A 315 22.11 11.42 -20.71
N ALA A 316 22.36 11.97 -21.91
CA ALA A 316 23.36 13.01 -22.11
C ALA A 316 23.03 14.32 -21.39
N GLN A 317 21.74 14.71 -21.37
CA GLN A 317 21.26 15.86 -20.60
C GLN A 317 21.52 15.71 -19.09
N ALA A 318 21.46 14.48 -18.57
CA ALA A 318 21.78 14.18 -17.18
C ALA A 318 23.30 14.16 -16.90
N GLY A 319 24.13 14.21 -17.94
CA GLY A 319 25.60 14.19 -17.86
C GLY A 319 26.23 12.81 -18.10
N ALA A 320 25.45 11.82 -18.53
CA ALA A 320 25.99 10.50 -18.89
C ALA A 320 26.56 10.52 -20.32
N THR A 321 27.72 9.91 -20.54
CA THR A 321 28.26 9.72 -21.88
C THR A 321 27.51 8.60 -22.59
N VAL A 322 27.07 8.84 -23.82
CA VAL A 322 26.42 7.83 -24.67
C VAL A 322 27.17 7.80 -26.01
N PRO A 323 27.76 6.66 -26.41
CA PRO A 323 28.59 6.60 -27.61
C PRO A 323 27.75 6.50 -28.89
N LEU A 324 28.33 6.96 -30.02
CA LEU A 324 27.77 6.77 -31.36
C LEU A 324 28.24 5.42 -31.91
N ILE A 325 27.39 4.40 -31.78
CA ILE A 325 27.70 3.01 -32.22
C ILE A 325 26.56 2.40 -33.04
N GLY A 326 25.44 3.11 -33.18
CA GLY A 326 24.32 2.69 -34.00
C GLY A 326 24.55 3.03 -35.48
N GLY A 327 23.78 2.35 -36.33
CA GLY A 327 23.79 2.57 -37.77
C GLY A 327 24.99 1.93 -38.50
N TYR A 328 24.95 1.95 -39.83
CA TYR A 328 25.91 1.24 -40.71
C TYR A 328 27.37 1.71 -40.57
N LEU A 329 27.60 2.92 -40.05
CA LEU A 329 28.94 3.52 -39.89
C LEU A 329 29.21 4.09 -38.49
N GLY A 330 28.39 3.77 -37.48
CA GLY A 330 28.59 4.29 -36.11
C GLY A 330 28.29 5.79 -35.96
N GLY A 331 27.21 6.27 -36.58
CA GLY A 331 26.79 7.68 -36.55
C GLY A 331 25.55 7.98 -35.71
N ASP A 332 24.89 6.93 -35.20
CA ASP A 332 23.63 7.01 -34.47
C ASP A 332 23.81 6.57 -33.01
N PRO A 333 22.91 6.98 -32.09
CA PRO A 333 22.85 6.40 -30.76
C PRO A 333 22.59 4.89 -30.82
N PRO A 334 22.95 4.12 -29.78
CA PRO A 334 22.75 2.68 -29.78
C PRO A 334 21.28 2.33 -30.06
N SER A 335 21.06 1.33 -30.92
CA SER A 335 19.73 0.82 -31.26
C SER A 335 19.04 0.19 -30.04
N ALA A 336 17.72 0.02 -30.10
CA ALA A 336 17.01 -0.63 -28.99
C ALA A 336 17.49 -2.07 -28.76
N ASN A 337 17.83 -2.81 -29.82
CA ASN A 337 18.38 -4.16 -29.68
C ASN A 337 19.80 -4.16 -29.10
N GLN A 338 20.62 -3.14 -29.37
CA GLN A 338 21.92 -2.96 -28.71
C GLN A 338 21.74 -2.67 -27.21
N TRP A 339 20.79 -1.79 -26.86
CA TRP A 339 20.42 -1.54 -25.46
C TRP A 339 19.93 -2.81 -24.76
N ALA A 340 19.12 -3.62 -25.45
CA ALA A 340 18.63 -4.92 -24.97
C ALA A 340 19.73 -6.00 -24.85
N GLY A 341 20.91 -5.77 -25.43
CA GLY A 341 22.01 -6.74 -25.43
C GLY A 341 21.86 -7.89 -26.43
N GLN A 342 21.00 -7.74 -27.45
CA GLN A 342 20.69 -8.78 -28.44
C GLN A 342 21.41 -8.59 -29.77
N ASP A 343 21.52 -7.35 -30.25
CA ASP A 343 22.15 -7.09 -31.55
C ASP A 343 23.59 -6.62 -31.41
N ASP A 344 24.44 -7.29 -32.20
CA ASP A 344 25.70 -6.83 -32.76
C ASP A 344 25.40 -6.43 -34.21
N THR A 345 25.34 -5.14 -34.53
CA THR A 345 25.35 -4.69 -35.93
C THR A 345 26.70 -4.17 -36.34
N HIS A 346 27.79 -4.72 -35.79
CA HIS A 346 29.11 -4.46 -36.33
C HIS A 346 29.38 -5.42 -37.50
N PRO A 347 29.63 -4.93 -38.73
CA PRO A 347 29.83 -5.77 -39.91
C PRO A 347 31.11 -6.65 -39.87
N ILE A 348 31.88 -6.62 -38.77
CA ILE A 348 33.20 -7.25 -38.64
C ILE A 348 33.27 -8.24 -37.46
N PHE A 349 32.27 -8.30 -36.57
CA PHE A 349 32.26 -9.25 -35.45
C PHE A 349 31.25 -10.38 -35.68
N PRO A 350 31.54 -11.61 -35.20
CA PRO A 350 30.66 -12.75 -35.41
C PRO A 350 29.33 -12.58 -34.65
N PRO A 351 28.20 -13.06 -35.21
CA PRO A 351 26.91 -13.05 -34.52
C PRO A 351 27.01 -13.70 -33.13
N GLY A 352 26.46 -13.03 -32.11
CA GLY A 352 26.41 -13.54 -30.73
C GLY A 352 27.43 -12.95 -29.76
N VAL A 353 28.16 -11.89 -30.14
CA VAL A 353 28.95 -11.09 -29.19
C VAL A 353 28.05 -10.00 -28.58
N GLN A 354 27.98 -9.94 -27.25
CA GLN A 354 27.26 -8.88 -26.55
C GLN A 354 27.86 -7.52 -26.92
N THR A 355 27.04 -6.57 -27.39
CA THR A 355 27.50 -5.20 -27.65
C THR A 355 27.86 -4.52 -26.32
N ASP A 356 29.14 -4.25 -26.13
CA ASP A 356 29.60 -3.35 -25.07
C ASP A 356 29.28 -1.92 -25.50
N ILE A 357 28.51 -1.22 -24.65
CA ILE A 357 28.23 0.19 -24.80
C ILE A 357 29.09 0.87 -23.74
N ASP A 358 30.07 1.65 -24.16
CA ASP A 358 31.03 2.28 -23.25
C ASP A 358 30.30 3.04 -22.13
N HIS A 359 30.72 2.84 -20.88
CA HIS A 359 30.07 3.32 -19.66
C HIS A 359 28.65 2.77 -19.35
N TRP A 360 28.13 1.81 -20.11
CA TRP A 360 26.79 1.24 -19.91
C TRP A 360 26.83 -0.28 -19.77
N ILE A 361 26.86 -0.71 -18.51
CA ILE A 361 26.91 -2.13 -18.14
C ILE A 361 25.54 -2.77 -18.32
N LEU A 362 25.49 -3.81 -19.17
CA LEU A 362 24.33 -4.69 -19.25
C LEU A 362 24.23 -5.49 -17.95
N ILE A 363 23.08 -5.40 -17.28
CA ILE A 363 22.83 -6.17 -16.07
C ILE A 363 22.52 -7.62 -16.47
N PRO A 364 23.36 -8.61 -16.12
CA PRO A 364 23.10 -9.99 -16.45
C PRO A 364 21.91 -10.49 -15.62
N ASN A 365 20.94 -11.15 -16.27
CA ASN A 365 19.70 -11.64 -15.64
C ASN A 365 19.06 -10.57 -14.73
N PRO A 366 18.66 -9.42 -15.29
CA PRO A 366 18.22 -8.27 -14.53
C PRO A 366 17.02 -8.67 -13.69
N THR A 367 17.22 -8.88 -12.39
CA THR A 367 16.15 -9.36 -11.51
C THR A 367 15.27 -8.20 -11.08
N TYR A 368 15.87 -7.02 -10.85
CA TYR A 368 15.19 -5.85 -10.30
C TYR A 368 15.50 -4.59 -11.12
N PRO A 369 14.50 -4.01 -11.82
CA PRO A 369 14.68 -2.73 -12.50
C PRO A 369 14.95 -1.62 -11.48
N GLN A 370 15.70 -0.60 -11.89
CA GLN A 370 15.93 0.61 -11.09
C GLN A 370 15.59 1.85 -11.90
N PRO A 371 15.03 2.90 -11.28
CA PRO A 371 14.82 4.18 -11.96
C PRO A 371 16.11 4.69 -12.58
N GLY A 372 16.04 5.13 -13.84
CA GLY A 372 17.18 5.67 -14.59
C GLY A 372 18.03 4.63 -15.31
N PHE A 373 17.73 3.33 -15.16
CA PHE A 373 18.26 2.34 -16.09
C PHE A 373 17.67 2.56 -17.49
N ILE A 374 18.47 2.27 -18.51
CA ILE A 374 17.96 2.15 -19.87
C ILE A 374 17.42 0.73 -20.04
N VAL A 375 16.16 0.62 -20.48
CA VAL A 375 15.50 -0.66 -20.75
C VAL A 375 15.26 -0.80 -22.25
N GLY A 376 15.84 -1.84 -22.84
CA GLY A 376 15.64 -2.21 -24.24
C GLY A 376 14.80 -3.48 -24.34
N HIS A 377 13.66 -3.40 -25.00
CA HIS A 377 12.87 -4.56 -25.43
C HIS A 377 13.35 -5.00 -26.82
N PRO A 378 13.83 -6.24 -26.96
CA PRO A 378 14.44 -6.69 -28.19
C PRO A 378 13.41 -7.09 -29.25
N ASN A 379 13.76 -6.86 -30.51
CA ASN A 379 13.09 -7.45 -31.66
C ASN A 379 14.13 -7.79 -32.73
N PRO A 380 14.65 -9.03 -32.77
CA PRO A 380 15.69 -9.44 -33.72
C PRO A 380 15.27 -9.34 -35.20
N ALA A 381 13.96 -9.37 -35.47
CA ALA A 381 13.41 -9.23 -36.83
C ALA A 381 13.05 -7.77 -37.18
N GLY A 382 13.33 -6.82 -36.29
CA GLY A 382 12.92 -5.42 -36.41
C GLY A 382 13.80 -4.47 -35.60
N SER A 383 13.24 -3.34 -35.19
CA SER A 383 14.00 -2.24 -34.56
C SER A 383 14.02 -2.26 -33.02
N GLY A 384 13.22 -3.12 -32.38
CA GLY A 384 13.03 -3.17 -30.93
C GLY A 384 12.33 -1.92 -30.37
N HIS A 385 12.34 -1.77 -29.05
CA HIS A 385 11.92 -0.54 -28.39
C HIS A 385 12.80 -0.23 -27.17
N VAL A 386 13.00 1.04 -26.82
CA VAL A 386 13.86 1.43 -25.71
C VAL A 386 13.29 2.61 -24.94
N GLY A 387 13.46 2.59 -23.62
CA GLY A 387 13.03 3.62 -22.70
C GLY A 387 13.94 3.78 -21.50
N ILE A 388 13.56 4.68 -20.60
CA ILE A 388 14.23 4.89 -19.30
C ILE A 388 13.27 4.47 -18.19
N VAL A 389 13.71 3.59 -17.31
CA VAL A 389 12.90 3.08 -16.19
C VAL A 389 12.51 4.22 -15.24
N ASP A 390 11.24 4.29 -14.89
CA ASP A 390 10.65 5.26 -13.97
C ASP A 390 10.55 4.73 -12.53
N TYR A 391 10.03 5.56 -11.61
CA TYR A 391 9.87 5.25 -10.18
C TYR A 391 8.99 4.03 -9.89
N ASP A 392 8.06 3.71 -10.77
CA ASP A 392 7.12 2.60 -10.70
C ASP A 392 7.55 1.41 -11.57
N GLY A 393 8.74 1.48 -12.17
CA GLY A 393 9.34 0.45 -13.00
C GLY A 393 8.94 0.51 -14.48
N GLN A 394 7.93 1.31 -14.84
CA GLN A 394 7.55 1.45 -16.25
C GLN A 394 8.63 2.20 -17.03
N GLY A 395 8.77 1.91 -18.33
CA GLY A 395 9.74 2.61 -19.18
C GLY A 395 9.14 3.88 -19.79
N ILE A 396 9.75 5.03 -19.55
CA ILE A 396 9.47 6.29 -20.24
C ILE A 396 10.09 6.21 -21.63
N ALA A 397 9.26 6.23 -22.66
CA ALA A 397 9.69 6.09 -24.04
C ALA A 397 8.80 6.89 -25.01
N THR A 398 9.24 6.98 -26.26
CA THR A 398 8.45 7.51 -27.37
C THR A 398 7.32 6.56 -27.72
N GLY A 399 6.11 7.04 -27.98
CA GLY A 399 5.01 6.16 -28.41
C GLY A 399 5.23 5.55 -29.79
N SER A 400 4.71 4.34 -30.01
CA SER A 400 4.69 3.74 -31.33
C SER A 400 3.67 4.49 -32.21
N LEU A 401 4.15 5.18 -33.25
CA LEU A 401 3.35 5.75 -34.35
C LEU A 401 2.44 6.93 -33.98
N ALA A 402 3.04 8.10 -33.70
CA ALA A 402 2.40 9.40 -33.40
C ALA A 402 2.02 9.64 -31.91
N GLY A 403 2.68 8.94 -30.98
CA GLY A 403 2.47 9.12 -29.55
C GLY A 403 3.49 10.05 -28.90
N LYS A 404 2.99 10.98 -28.08
CA LYS A 404 3.75 11.72 -27.07
C LYS A 404 4.58 10.78 -26.19
N ILE A 405 5.63 11.29 -25.55
CA ILE A 405 6.41 10.54 -24.57
C ILE A 405 5.50 10.03 -23.44
N HIS A 406 5.55 8.74 -23.15
CA HIS A 406 4.66 8.09 -22.18
C HIS A 406 5.30 6.83 -21.59
N LYS A 407 4.62 6.22 -20.62
CA LYS A 407 5.01 4.95 -20.00
C LYS A 407 4.24 3.73 -20.53
N LYS A 408 3.40 3.93 -21.55
CA LYS A 408 2.44 2.95 -22.07
C LYS A 408 3.09 1.88 -22.98
N TYR A 409 4.11 1.20 -22.47
CA TYR A 409 4.76 0.08 -23.14
C TYR A 409 5.02 -1.08 -22.14
N PRO A 410 4.11 -2.06 -22.05
CA PRO A 410 4.13 -3.06 -20.98
C PRO A 410 5.24 -4.10 -21.17
N ALA A 411 5.72 -4.29 -22.40
CA ALA A 411 6.71 -5.31 -22.71
C ALA A 411 8.10 -5.03 -22.10
N PHE A 412 8.36 -3.81 -21.60
CA PHE A 412 9.59 -3.54 -20.85
C PHE A 412 9.74 -4.38 -19.57
N LEU A 413 8.63 -4.89 -19.03
CA LEU A 413 8.60 -5.70 -17.83
C LEU A 413 8.08 -7.12 -18.11
N ASP A 414 8.33 -7.68 -19.29
CA ASP A 414 7.91 -9.06 -19.63
C ASP A 414 8.97 -10.13 -19.32
N GLY A 415 10.10 -9.72 -18.73
CA GLY A 415 11.24 -10.59 -18.41
C GLY A 415 12.18 -10.87 -19.59
N THR A 416 11.90 -10.33 -20.78
CA THR A 416 12.74 -10.49 -21.98
C THR A 416 13.59 -9.27 -22.32
N SER A 417 13.32 -8.13 -21.66
CA SER A 417 14.06 -6.88 -21.85
C SER A 417 15.46 -6.92 -21.23
N GLY A 418 16.40 -6.26 -21.90
CA GLY A 418 17.74 -5.98 -21.35
C GLY A 418 17.76 -4.65 -20.62
N PHE A 419 18.47 -4.59 -19.49
CA PHE A 419 18.59 -3.38 -18.68
C PHE A 419 20.06 -2.97 -18.58
N ARG A 420 20.35 -1.69 -18.85
CA ARG A 420 21.68 -1.12 -18.73
C ARG A 420 21.76 -0.07 -17.65
N LYS A 421 22.83 -0.16 -16.88
CA LYS A 421 23.20 0.79 -15.83
C LYS A 421 24.38 1.62 -16.29
N TYR A 422 24.29 2.92 -16.10
CA TYR A 422 25.44 3.81 -16.31
C TYR A 422 26.49 3.63 -15.21
N GLU A 423 27.74 3.44 -15.61
CA GLU A 423 28.94 3.41 -14.78
C GLU A 423 30.04 4.26 -15.46
N PRO A 424 30.36 5.45 -14.90
CA PRO A 424 31.30 6.40 -15.51
C PRO A 424 32.76 5.92 -15.52
#